data_AF-A0A1Z5JMJ7-F1
#
_entry.id   AF-A0A1Z5JMJ7-F1
#
_cell.length_a   1.000
_cell.length_b   1.000
_cell.length_c   1.000
_cell.angle_alpha   90.00
_cell.angle_beta   90.00
_cell.angle_gamma   90.00
#
_symmetry.space_group_name_H-M   'P 1'
#
loop_
_entity.id
_entity.type
_entity.pdbx_description
1 polymer ?
#
loop_
_entity_poly.entity_id
_entity_poly.type
_entity_poly.pdbx_seq_one_letter_code
_entity_poly.pdbx_strand_id
1 'polypeptide(L)'
;MHIPSAIMTTTMILASTTRWASAFSSRSSAFTRSNFRSYSSTQLSMKLQTAIVGLPNVDKSTLFNALTETQGAEAANYPFCTIEPNVGIVAVPDPRLQVLSKINKSVKIVPATLEFVDVAGLIKGAAQGEGLGNQFLGSIRQCDAIVHVVRCFEDDDVIHVDGTVDPIRDAELINLELTFADLAQVEKRLERVRKDRNANTDEKNALEKVSAVLNMDQPARQADLSPEEEASIKSLGLLTRKPMIYAANVADGDLATGNERVDQLREMATKEGGKVVVVSAQVESELVDLEPEDREDFLQSLGVTMEDTGLRKLVREAYDLLGLSTYFTSGETETRAWTIKKGWKAPQAAG
;
A
#
# COMPACT_ATOMS: atom_id res chain seq x y z
N MET A 1 -46.35 -22.29 57.55
CA MET A 1 -46.54 -22.03 56.11
C MET A 1 -45.54 -22.88 55.35
N HIS A 2 -46.02 -23.54 54.29
CA HIS A 2 -45.52 -24.80 53.75
C HIS A 2 -44.19 -24.75 52.97
N ILE A 3 -43.56 -25.92 53.05
CA ILE A 3 -42.47 -26.61 52.34
C ILE A 3 -42.71 -26.74 50.78
N PRO A 4 -41.90 -27.47 49.96
CA PRO A 4 -40.80 -27.02 49.06
C PRO A 4 -40.94 -27.45 47.56
N SER A 5 -39.87 -27.24 46.78
CA SER A 5 -39.36 -27.95 45.56
C SER A 5 -40.28 -28.75 44.61
N ALA A 6 -40.14 -28.54 43.28
CA ALA A 6 -39.71 -29.54 42.27
C ALA A 6 -39.94 -29.09 40.81
N ILE A 7 -38.88 -29.21 39.99
CA ILE A 7 -38.73 -29.73 38.60
C ILE A 7 -40.03 -30.00 37.80
N MET A 8 -40.13 -29.57 36.52
CA MET A 8 -40.19 -30.43 35.29
C MET A 8 -40.78 -29.73 34.02
N THR A 9 -40.14 -29.99 32.86
CA THR A 9 -40.67 -30.19 31.48
C THR A 9 -41.08 -29.06 30.50
N THR A 10 -40.46 -29.19 29.32
CA THR A 10 -40.72 -28.74 27.94
C THR A 10 -42.15 -28.91 27.42
N THR A 11 -42.70 -27.93 26.68
CA THR A 11 -43.65 -28.15 25.56
C THR A 11 -43.65 -27.00 24.52
N MET A 12 -43.53 -27.36 23.24
CA MET A 12 -43.81 -26.57 22.03
C MET A 12 -45.24 -26.02 21.98
N ILE A 13 -45.44 -24.82 21.40
CA ILE A 13 -46.72 -24.47 20.73
C ILE A 13 -46.43 -23.78 19.40
N LEU A 14 -46.84 -24.48 18.31
CA LEU A 14 -47.10 -23.94 16.98
C LEU A 14 -48.44 -23.18 16.99
N ALA A 15 -48.53 -22.07 16.24
CA ALA A 15 -49.81 -21.56 15.72
C ALA A 15 -49.62 -20.91 14.34
N SER A 16 -50.09 -21.64 13.33
CA SER A 16 -50.68 -21.23 12.03
C SER A 16 -51.74 -20.12 12.20
N THR A 17 -52.21 -19.30 11.26
CA THR A 17 -52.33 -19.33 9.79
C THR A 17 -52.97 -17.99 9.35
N THR A 18 -52.48 -17.43 8.23
CA THR A 18 -53.23 -16.92 7.07
C THR A 18 -54.59 -16.23 7.28
N ARG A 19 -54.66 -14.90 7.06
CA ARG A 19 -55.80 -14.25 6.36
C ARG A 19 -55.55 -12.73 6.17
N TRP A 20 -55.30 -12.30 4.93
CA TRP A 20 -56.00 -11.21 4.23
C TRP A 20 -55.19 -10.78 3.01
N ALA A 21 -55.57 -11.32 1.86
CA ALA A 21 -55.31 -10.75 0.55
C ALA A 21 -56.65 -10.56 -0.17
N SER A 22 -56.68 -9.53 -1.02
CA SER A 22 -57.68 -9.18 -2.03
C SER A 22 -59.00 -8.53 -1.58
N ALA A 23 -59.07 -7.21 -1.77
CA ALA A 23 -60.26 -6.55 -2.29
C ALA A 23 -59.84 -5.40 -3.23
N PHE A 24 -59.90 -5.73 -4.52
CA PHE A 24 -60.32 -4.90 -5.66
C PHE A 24 -59.74 -3.51 -5.93
N SER A 25 -59.05 -3.49 -7.06
CA SER A 25 -58.86 -2.42 -8.04
C SER A 25 -60.05 -1.46 -8.23
N SER A 26 -59.77 -0.15 -8.29
CA SER A 26 -59.88 0.67 -9.52
C SER A 26 -59.97 2.16 -9.16
N ARG A 27 -58.91 2.92 -9.49
CA ARG A 27 -59.03 4.26 -10.09
C ARG A 27 -57.65 4.82 -10.40
N SER A 28 -57.43 4.94 -11.70
CA SER A 28 -56.34 5.60 -12.37
C SER A 28 -56.24 7.06 -11.94
N SER A 29 -55.03 7.52 -11.57
CA SER A 29 -54.60 8.88 -11.86
C SER A 29 -53.08 8.92 -11.88
N ALA A 30 -52.56 9.65 -12.86
CA ALA A 30 -51.17 9.69 -13.26
C ALA A 30 -50.26 10.15 -12.12
N PHE A 31 -49.22 9.36 -11.84
CA PHE A 31 -48.03 9.87 -11.16
C PHE A 31 -46.82 9.59 -12.04
N THR A 32 -46.18 10.68 -12.41
CA THR A 32 -45.04 10.82 -13.31
C THR A 32 -43.88 9.91 -12.91
N ARG A 33 -43.35 9.18 -13.90
CA ARG A 33 -42.05 8.50 -13.82
C ARG A 33 -40.97 9.54 -13.52
N SER A 34 -40.53 9.64 -12.27
CA SER A 34 -39.26 10.27 -11.94
C SER A 34 -38.14 9.24 -12.13
N ASN A 35 -37.12 9.65 -12.86
CA ASN A 35 -35.95 8.87 -13.21
C ASN A 35 -35.22 8.36 -11.95
N PHE A 36 -35.46 7.10 -11.54
CA PHE A 36 -34.51 6.36 -10.74
C PHE A 36 -33.32 6.03 -11.63
N ARG A 37 -32.35 6.95 -11.64
CA ARG A 37 -31.04 6.74 -12.23
C ARG A 37 -30.40 5.59 -11.45
N SER A 38 -30.30 4.43 -12.08
CA SER A 38 -29.55 3.30 -11.54
C SER A 38 -28.12 3.77 -11.29
N TYR A 39 -27.76 3.93 -10.01
CA TYR A 39 -26.36 3.95 -9.63
C TYR A 39 -25.86 2.53 -9.89
N SER A 40 -25.29 2.33 -11.07
CA SER A 40 -24.38 1.22 -11.32
C SER A 40 -23.24 1.37 -10.32
N SER A 41 -23.35 0.68 -9.19
CA SER A 41 -22.27 0.49 -8.23
C SER A 41 -21.18 -0.30 -8.95
N THR A 42 -20.37 0.41 -9.71
CA THR A 42 -19.09 -0.11 -10.15
C THR A 42 -18.33 -0.27 -8.84
N GLN A 43 -18.16 -1.52 -8.39
CA GLN A 43 -17.24 -1.86 -7.32
C GLN A 43 -15.89 -1.28 -7.72
N LEU A 44 -15.59 -0.07 -7.23
CA LEU A 44 -14.25 0.47 -7.21
C LEU A 44 -13.51 -0.34 -6.15
N SER A 45 -13.09 -1.55 -6.52
CA SER A 45 -11.97 -2.18 -5.86
C SER A 45 -10.82 -1.20 -6.00
N MET A 46 -10.52 -0.48 -4.92
CA MET A 46 -9.40 0.44 -4.87
C MET A 46 -8.14 -0.40 -4.79
N LYS A 47 -7.63 -0.80 -5.95
CA LYS A 47 -6.31 -1.39 -6.11
C LYS A 47 -5.29 -0.28 -5.97
N LEU A 48 -4.85 -0.04 -4.74
CA LEU A 48 -3.70 0.84 -4.49
C LEU A 48 -2.44 -0.01 -4.57
N GLN A 49 -1.48 0.45 -5.37
CA GLN A 49 -0.28 -0.30 -5.71
C GLN A 49 0.96 0.38 -5.16
N THR A 50 1.88 -0.40 -4.58
CA THR A 50 3.15 0.09 -4.05
C THR A 50 4.29 -0.48 -4.88
N ALA A 51 5.04 0.38 -5.56
CA ALA A 51 6.20 -0.02 -6.36
C ALA A 51 7.39 -0.32 -5.44
N ILE A 52 8.04 -1.48 -5.59
CA ILE A 52 9.34 -1.74 -4.99
C ILE A 52 10.42 -1.41 -6.02
N VAL A 53 11.30 -0.48 -5.67
CA VAL A 53 12.41 0.00 -6.51
C VAL A 53 13.72 -0.15 -5.76
N GLY A 54 14.83 -0.23 -6.48
CA GLY A 54 16.16 -0.33 -5.89
C GLY A 54 17.21 -0.53 -6.98
N LEU A 55 18.47 -0.30 -6.61
CA LEU A 55 19.59 -0.61 -7.49
C LEU A 55 19.75 -2.13 -7.65
N PRO A 56 20.52 -2.59 -8.65
CA PRO A 56 20.94 -3.98 -8.71
C PRO A 56 21.66 -4.41 -7.41
N ASN A 57 21.49 -5.68 -7.01
CA ASN A 57 22.17 -6.29 -5.85
C ASN A 57 21.87 -5.65 -4.48
N VAL A 58 20.66 -5.11 -4.31
CA VAL A 58 20.14 -4.64 -3.00
C VAL A 58 19.17 -5.64 -2.35
N ASP A 59 19.07 -6.85 -2.89
CA ASP A 59 18.12 -7.92 -2.52
C ASP A 59 16.63 -7.56 -2.66
N LYS A 60 16.31 -6.67 -3.59
CA LYS A 60 14.93 -6.30 -3.93
C LYS A 60 14.04 -7.51 -4.23
N SER A 61 14.50 -8.43 -5.08
CA SER A 61 13.73 -9.63 -5.45
C SER A 61 13.60 -10.62 -4.31
N THR A 62 14.62 -10.76 -3.46
CA THR A 62 14.55 -11.57 -2.24
C THR A 62 13.50 -11.01 -1.28
N LEU A 63 13.51 -9.69 -1.06
CA LEU A 63 12.53 -9.00 -0.22
C LEU A 63 11.10 -9.15 -0.80
N PHE A 64 10.94 -9.02 -2.12
CA PHE A 64 9.65 -9.19 -2.78
C PHE A 64 9.13 -10.62 -2.65
N ASN A 65 9.98 -11.63 -2.89
CA ASN A 65 9.60 -13.03 -2.76
C ASN A 65 9.18 -13.36 -1.32
N ALA A 66 9.98 -12.96 -0.33
CA ALA A 66 9.65 -13.11 1.09
C ALA A 66 8.32 -12.44 1.45
N LEU A 67 8.05 -11.24 0.90
CA LEU A 67 6.80 -10.51 1.08
C LEU A 67 5.60 -11.29 0.48
N THR A 68 5.76 -11.85 -0.72
CA THR A 68 4.71 -12.63 -1.38
C THR A 68 4.49 -14.00 -0.79
N GLU A 69 5.52 -14.65 -0.25
CA GLU A 69 5.41 -16.01 0.27
C GLU A 69 4.92 -16.00 1.72
N THR A 70 5.49 -15.13 2.57
CA THR A 70 5.07 -14.98 3.97
C THR A 70 3.61 -14.55 4.09
N GLN A 71 3.15 -13.65 3.21
CA GLN A 71 1.82 -13.03 3.34
C GLN A 71 0.84 -13.39 2.23
N GLY A 72 1.31 -13.87 1.08
CA GLY A 72 0.45 -14.42 0.03
C GLY A 72 -0.15 -15.77 0.42
N ALA A 73 0.52 -16.54 1.28
CA ALA A 73 -0.05 -17.75 1.89
C ALA A 73 -1.31 -17.42 2.74
N GLU A 74 -1.34 -16.29 3.43
CA GLU A 74 -2.53 -15.79 4.15
C GLU A 74 -3.59 -15.20 3.19
N ALA A 75 -3.17 -14.70 2.02
CA ALA A 75 -4.02 -14.11 1.00
C ALA A 75 -4.51 -15.10 -0.08
N ALA A 76 -4.24 -16.41 0.03
CA ALA A 76 -4.63 -17.43 -0.96
C ALA A 76 -6.17 -17.62 -1.14
N ASN A 77 -6.99 -16.87 -0.40
CA ASN A 77 -8.45 -16.97 -0.38
C ASN A 77 -9.19 -16.02 -1.37
N TYR A 78 -8.50 -15.31 -2.27
CA TYR A 78 -9.11 -14.33 -3.20
C TYR A 78 -9.29 -14.90 -4.64
N PRO A 79 -10.52 -15.15 -5.13
CA PRO A 79 -10.76 -15.96 -6.34
C PRO A 79 -10.59 -15.28 -7.72
N PHE A 80 -10.01 -14.07 -7.81
CA PHE A 80 -10.10 -13.27 -9.06
C PHE A 80 -8.82 -12.53 -9.47
N CYS A 81 -7.66 -12.94 -8.99
CA CYS A 81 -6.41 -12.24 -9.31
C CYS A 81 -5.73 -12.86 -10.53
N THR A 82 -5.68 -12.11 -11.63
CA THR A 82 -4.68 -12.34 -12.68
C THR A 82 -3.32 -12.05 -12.03
N ILE A 83 -2.51 -13.08 -11.80
CA ILE A 83 -1.16 -12.93 -11.27
C ILE A 83 -0.28 -12.44 -12.42
N GLU A 84 -0.12 -11.12 -12.52
CA GLU A 84 1.03 -10.59 -13.25
C GLU A 84 2.28 -11.02 -12.47
N PRO A 85 3.34 -11.52 -13.15
CA PRO A 85 4.46 -12.19 -12.48
C PRO A 85 5.21 -11.30 -11.47
N ASN A 86 5.01 -9.99 -11.53
CA ASN A 86 5.68 -9.01 -10.68
C ASN A 86 4.70 -8.30 -9.72
N VAL A 87 3.49 -8.81 -9.51
CA VAL A 87 2.51 -8.20 -8.60
C VAL A 87 2.17 -9.18 -7.46
N GLY A 88 2.47 -8.77 -6.24
CA GLY A 88 2.22 -9.50 -5.01
C GLY A 88 1.07 -8.92 -4.20
N ILE A 89 0.15 -9.78 -3.74
CA ILE A 89 -0.92 -9.37 -2.81
C ILE A 89 -0.54 -9.81 -1.40
N VAL A 90 -0.55 -8.85 -0.49
CA VAL A 90 0.01 -8.98 0.85
C VAL A 90 -1.08 -8.61 1.85
N ALA A 91 -1.31 -9.46 2.85
CA ALA A 91 -2.23 -9.15 3.95
C ALA A 91 -1.70 -7.96 4.77
N VAL A 92 -2.56 -7.20 5.42
CA VAL A 92 -2.13 -6.13 6.33
C VAL A 92 -2.12 -6.69 7.75
N PRO A 93 -0.95 -6.80 8.41
CA PRO A 93 -0.85 -7.40 9.74
C PRO A 93 -1.59 -6.57 10.80
N ASP A 94 -2.74 -7.07 11.25
CA ASP A 94 -3.59 -6.40 12.25
C ASP A 94 -4.02 -7.34 13.39
N PRO A 95 -3.46 -7.21 14.61
CA PRO A 95 -3.79 -8.07 15.73
C PRO A 95 -5.26 -7.93 16.18
N ARG A 96 -5.91 -6.79 15.90
CA ARG A 96 -7.32 -6.55 16.26
C ARG A 96 -8.25 -7.55 15.58
N LEU A 97 -7.90 -7.98 14.36
CA LEU A 97 -8.69 -8.94 13.58
C LEU A 97 -8.79 -10.30 14.29
N GLN A 98 -7.66 -10.78 14.85
CA GLN A 98 -7.61 -12.05 15.57
C GLN A 98 -8.41 -12.00 16.87
N VAL A 99 -8.35 -10.87 17.59
CA VAL A 99 -9.13 -10.65 18.81
C VAL A 99 -10.64 -10.68 18.50
N LEU A 100 -11.09 -9.96 17.46
CA LEU A 100 -12.49 -9.94 17.05
C LEU A 100 -13.00 -11.32 16.61
N SER A 101 -12.19 -12.05 15.85
CA SER A 101 -12.51 -13.41 15.44
C SER A 101 -12.70 -14.36 16.63
N LYS A 102 -11.81 -14.28 17.63
CA LYS A 102 -11.91 -15.09 18.86
C LYS A 102 -13.17 -14.77 19.68
N ILE A 103 -13.52 -13.48 19.79
CA ILE A 103 -14.73 -13.04 20.52
C ILE A 103 -15.99 -13.59 19.87
N ASN A 104 -16.11 -13.47 18.55
CA ASN A 104 -17.31 -13.85 17.79
C ASN A 104 -17.29 -15.28 17.25
N LYS A 105 -16.21 -16.04 17.51
CA LYS A 105 -15.99 -17.41 17.04
C LYS A 105 -16.19 -17.54 15.53
N SER A 106 -15.65 -16.58 14.78
CA SER A 106 -15.82 -16.52 13.34
C SER A 106 -15.21 -17.74 12.65
N VAL A 107 -15.94 -18.32 11.70
CA VAL A 107 -15.44 -19.44 10.89
C VAL A 107 -14.31 -19.00 9.95
N LYS A 108 -14.40 -17.76 9.43
CA LYS A 108 -13.42 -17.21 8.47
C LYS A 108 -12.84 -15.89 8.95
N ILE A 109 -11.54 -15.70 8.73
CA ILE A 109 -10.85 -14.42 8.92
C ILE A 109 -10.44 -13.89 7.55
N VAL A 110 -10.74 -12.62 7.27
CA VAL A 110 -10.41 -11.97 5.99
C VAL A 110 -9.65 -10.67 6.28
N PRO A 111 -8.31 -10.65 6.11
CA PRO A 111 -7.51 -9.45 6.35
C PRO A 111 -7.74 -8.39 5.26
N ALA A 112 -7.34 -7.15 5.55
CA ALA A 112 -7.16 -6.13 4.52
C ALA A 112 -5.92 -6.52 3.69
N THR A 113 -5.88 -6.12 2.43
CA THR A 113 -4.77 -6.44 1.54
C THR A 113 -4.18 -5.19 0.90
N LEU A 114 -2.91 -5.27 0.53
CA LEU A 114 -2.17 -4.27 -0.24
C LEU A 114 -1.47 -4.95 -1.42
N GLU A 115 -1.41 -4.26 -2.56
CA GLU A 115 -0.69 -4.75 -3.75
C GLU A 115 0.72 -4.13 -3.78
N PHE A 116 1.73 -4.98 -3.93
CA PHE A 116 3.12 -4.61 -4.17
C PHE A 116 3.51 -5.01 -5.58
N VAL A 117 4.24 -4.13 -6.26
CA VAL A 117 4.70 -4.35 -7.63
C VAL A 117 6.22 -4.35 -7.63
N ASP A 118 6.82 -5.47 -8.01
CA ASP A 118 8.26 -5.55 -8.21
C ASP A 118 8.64 -4.84 -9.50
N VAL A 119 9.30 -3.69 -9.40
CA VAL A 119 9.77 -2.96 -10.58
C VAL A 119 11.18 -3.44 -10.90
N ALA A 120 11.45 -3.86 -12.14
CA ALA A 120 12.76 -4.32 -12.57
C ALA A 120 13.89 -3.35 -12.14
N GLY A 121 15.09 -3.84 -11.82
CA GLY A 121 16.17 -2.99 -11.31
C GLY A 121 16.50 -1.82 -12.26
N LEU A 122 16.66 -0.62 -11.70
CA LEU A 122 17.01 0.58 -12.46
C LEU A 122 18.44 0.42 -13.02
N ILE A 123 18.60 0.59 -14.33
CA ILE A 123 19.91 0.76 -14.96
C ILE A 123 20.13 2.26 -15.14
N LYS A 124 21.33 2.76 -14.83
CA LYS A 124 21.72 4.18 -15.01
C LYS A 124 21.30 4.67 -16.41
N GLY A 125 20.67 5.84 -16.50
CA GLY A 125 20.20 6.43 -17.76
C GLY A 125 18.73 6.16 -18.11
N ALA A 126 17.90 5.74 -17.16
CA ALA A 126 16.47 5.51 -17.41
C ALA A 126 15.74 6.77 -17.90
N ALA A 127 16.16 7.95 -17.45
CA ALA A 127 15.61 9.23 -17.91
C ALA A 127 16.00 9.62 -19.35
N GLN A 128 17.06 9.03 -19.91
CA GLN A 128 17.58 9.36 -21.26
C GLN A 128 16.78 8.69 -22.39
N GLY A 129 15.80 7.83 -22.05
CA GLY A 129 14.82 7.30 -23.00
C GLY A 129 15.24 6.05 -23.75
N GLU A 130 16.34 5.39 -23.39
CA GLU A 130 16.71 4.09 -23.95
C GLU A 130 15.82 2.97 -23.38
N GLY A 131 14.88 2.49 -24.21
CA GLY A 131 14.19 1.20 -24.06
C GLY A 131 13.64 0.88 -22.66
N LEU A 132 14.38 0.03 -21.92
CA LEU A 132 13.98 -0.53 -20.62
C LEU A 132 13.67 0.55 -19.55
N GLY A 133 14.34 1.70 -19.59
CA GLY A 133 14.13 2.79 -18.63
C GLY A 133 12.71 3.38 -18.68
N ASN A 134 12.13 3.52 -19.87
CA ASN A 134 10.76 4.02 -20.01
C ASN A 134 9.70 3.02 -19.52
N GLN A 135 9.96 1.71 -19.65
CA GLN A 135 9.07 0.68 -19.11
C GLN A 135 9.10 0.69 -17.59
N PHE A 136 10.29 0.81 -16.99
CA PHE A 136 10.49 0.99 -15.55
C PHE A 136 9.70 2.19 -15.00
N LEU A 137 9.92 3.38 -15.57
CA LEU A 137 9.22 4.59 -15.15
C LEU A 137 7.71 4.47 -15.38
N GLY A 138 7.28 3.79 -16.46
CA GLY A 138 5.89 3.49 -16.74
C GLY A 138 5.21 2.67 -15.64
N SER A 139 5.87 1.62 -15.14
CA SER A 139 5.38 0.79 -14.03
C SER A 139 5.26 1.60 -12.74
N ILE A 140 6.24 2.44 -12.42
CA ILE A 140 6.16 3.30 -11.22
C ILE A 140 5.03 4.32 -11.34
N ARG A 141 4.80 4.89 -12.54
CA ARG A 141 3.70 5.85 -12.77
C ARG A 141 2.33 5.28 -12.44
N GLN A 142 2.12 3.98 -12.70
CA GLN A 142 0.88 3.27 -12.41
C GLN A 142 0.66 3.00 -10.91
N CYS A 143 1.73 2.98 -10.12
CA CYS A 143 1.67 2.77 -8.67
C CYS A 143 1.31 4.05 -7.92
N ASP A 144 0.84 3.95 -6.69
CA ASP A 144 0.44 5.07 -5.83
C ASP A 144 1.55 5.49 -4.85
N ALA A 145 2.42 4.56 -4.46
CA ALA A 145 3.55 4.78 -3.55
C ALA A 145 4.81 4.06 -4.03
N ILE A 146 5.96 4.47 -3.49
CA ILE A 146 7.27 3.89 -3.79
C ILE A 146 7.90 3.37 -2.49
N VAL A 147 8.36 2.13 -2.51
CA VAL A 147 9.27 1.55 -1.52
C VAL A 147 10.64 1.44 -2.19
N HIS A 148 11.57 2.27 -1.76
CA HIS A 148 12.94 2.26 -2.24
C HIS A 148 13.78 1.38 -1.34
N VAL A 149 14.19 0.21 -1.83
CA VAL A 149 15.12 -0.69 -1.14
C VAL A 149 16.53 -0.13 -1.28
N VAL A 150 17.20 0.10 -0.16
CA VAL A 150 18.56 0.64 -0.09
C VAL A 150 19.44 -0.35 0.67
N ARG A 151 20.60 -0.67 0.11
CA ARG A 151 21.57 -1.56 0.76
C ARG A 151 22.29 -0.81 1.89
N CYS A 152 22.13 -1.29 3.11
CA CYS A 152 22.76 -0.76 4.32
C CYS A 152 23.68 -1.78 5.01
N PHE A 153 24.12 -2.82 4.29
CA PHE A 153 25.08 -3.82 4.78
C PHE A 153 26.25 -4.00 3.82
N GLU A 154 27.40 -4.39 4.36
CA GLU A 154 28.56 -4.82 3.59
C GLU A 154 28.57 -6.34 3.51
N ASP A 155 28.89 -6.84 2.32
CA ASP A 155 29.06 -8.27 2.06
C ASP A 155 30.14 -8.40 0.99
N ASP A 156 31.21 -9.10 1.33
CA ASP A 156 32.39 -9.33 0.47
C ASP A 156 32.05 -10.21 -0.74
N ASP A 157 30.99 -11.02 -0.67
CA ASP A 157 30.54 -11.89 -1.75
C ASP A 157 29.63 -11.16 -2.76
N VAL A 158 29.13 -9.98 -2.42
CA VAL A 158 28.17 -9.21 -3.25
C VAL A 158 28.79 -7.91 -3.76
N ILE A 159 29.21 -7.93 -5.03
CA ILE A 159 29.79 -6.77 -5.72
C ILE A 159 28.76 -5.64 -5.87
N HIS A 160 29.08 -4.48 -5.29
CA HIS A 160 28.33 -3.25 -5.50
C HIS A 160 28.59 -2.67 -6.88
N VAL A 161 27.57 -2.07 -7.51
CA VAL A 161 27.68 -1.51 -8.89
C VAL A 161 28.79 -0.47 -9.01
N ASP A 162 28.99 0.33 -7.96
CA ASP A 162 30.04 1.36 -7.89
C ASP A 162 31.24 0.95 -7.01
N GLY A 163 31.38 -0.34 -6.68
CA GLY A 163 32.51 -0.91 -5.94
C GLY A 163 32.52 -0.66 -4.42
N THR A 164 31.88 0.40 -3.93
CA THR A 164 31.67 0.65 -2.49
C THR A 164 30.18 0.76 -2.17
N VAL A 165 29.76 0.32 -0.99
CA VAL A 165 28.37 0.50 -0.51
C VAL A 165 28.21 1.89 0.09
N ASP A 166 27.32 2.69 -0.48
CA ASP A 166 26.99 4.03 0.02
C ASP A 166 25.47 4.27 -0.12
N PRO A 167 24.70 4.04 0.96
CA PRO A 167 23.25 4.13 0.94
C PRO A 167 22.72 5.49 0.47
N ILE A 168 23.43 6.56 0.80
CA ILE A 168 23.05 7.95 0.48
C ILE A 168 23.22 8.18 -1.00
N ARG A 169 24.40 7.87 -1.54
CA ARG A 169 24.67 7.98 -2.97
C ARG A 169 23.71 7.12 -3.79
N ASP A 170 23.41 5.91 -3.32
CA ASP A 170 22.54 4.96 -4.01
C ASP A 170 21.08 5.45 -4.04
N ALA A 171 20.59 6.00 -2.92
CA ALA A 171 19.27 6.63 -2.84
C ALA A 171 19.17 7.90 -3.71
N GLU A 172 20.18 8.77 -3.65
CA GLU A 172 20.25 9.99 -4.47
C GLU A 172 20.23 9.67 -5.96
N LEU A 173 20.93 8.61 -6.38
CA LEU A 173 20.96 8.20 -7.79
C LEU A 173 19.55 7.90 -8.33
N ILE A 174 18.76 7.12 -7.61
CA ILE A 174 17.38 6.83 -8.02
C ILE A 174 16.52 8.08 -7.95
N ASN A 175 16.64 8.88 -6.88
CA ASN A 175 15.88 10.13 -6.72
C ASN A 175 16.15 11.11 -7.87
N LEU A 176 17.40 11.24 -8.30
CA LEU A 176 17.79 12.07 -9.44
C LEU A 176 17.18 11.57 -10.75
N GLU A 177 17.19 10.26 -11.00
CA GLU A 177 16.60 9.68 -12.21
C GLU A 177 15.08 9.89 -12.27
N LEU A 178 14.39 9.75 -11.13
CA LEU A 178 12.96 10.08 -11.02
C LEU A 178 12.71 11.59 -11.23
N THR A 179 13.58 12.43 -10.68
CA THR A 179 13.53 13.90 -10.79
C THR A 179 13.73 14.36 -12.23
N PHE A 180 14.70 13.80 -12.95
CA PHE A 180 14.93 14.12 -14.37
C PHE A 180 13.77 13.67 -15.26
N ALA A 181 13.20 12.49 -14.98
CA ALA A 181 12.02 12.01 -15.71
C ALA A 181 10.80 12.95 -15.52
N ASP A 182 10.60 13.46 -14.31
CA ASP A 182 9.54 14.43 -14.04
C ASP A 182 9.87 15.81 -14.63
N LEU A 183 11.12 16.27 -14.55
CA LEU A 183 11.53 17.56 -15.10
C LEU A 183 11.28 17.63 -16.60
N ALA A 184 11.73 16.62 -17.35
CA ALA A 184 11.50 16.53 -18.79
C ALA A 184 10.00 16.55 -19.15
N GLN A 185 9.15 15.90 -18.34
CA GLN A 185 7.71 15.91 -18.53
C GLN A 185 7.09 17.28 -18.21
N VAL A 186 7.48 17.87 -17.10
CA VAL A 186 6.99 19.17 -16.61
C VAL A 186 7.37 20.28 -17.59
N GLU A 187 8.60 20.32 -18.07
CA GLU A 187 9.05 21.32 -19.05
C GLU A 187 8.26 21.24 -20.35
N LYS A 188 8.07 20.02 -20.89
CA LYS A 188 7.28 19.78 -22.10
C LYS A 188 5.82 20.17 -21.92
N ARG A 189 5.25 19.95 -20.74
CA ARG A 189 3.87 20.36 -20.43
C ARG A 189 3.78 21.88 -20.28
N LEU A 190 4.72 22.49 -19.55
CA LEU A 190 4.79 23.92 -19.31
C LEU A 190 4.95 24.70 -20.62
N GLU A 191 5.74 24.21 -21.58
CA GLU A 191 5.87 24.84 -22.90
C GLU A 191 4.53 24.90 -23.65
N ARG A 192 3.73 23.82 -23.59
CA ARG A 192 2.39 23.75 -24.21
C ARG A 192 1.41 24.70 -23.52
N VAL A 193 1.37 24.66 -22.19
CA VAL A 193 0.52 25.51 -21.34
C VAL A 193 0.85 27.00 -21.55
N ARG A 194 2.13 27.35 -21.72
CA ARG A 194 2.55 28.74 -22.00
C ARG A 194 2.12 29.25 -23.38
N LYS A 195 1.99 28.37 -24.37
CA LYS A 195 1.54 28.72 -25.73
C LYS A 195 0.02 28.79 -25.84
N ASP A 196 -0.71 28.10 -24.95
CA ASP A 196 -2.16 28.12 -24.92
C ASP A 196 -2.69 29.35 -24.17
N ARG A 197 -3.46 30.19 -24.87
CA ARG A 197 -4.03 31.43 -24.32
C ARG A 197 -5.19 31.18 -23.35
N ASN A 198 -5.77 29.98 -23.38
CA ASN A 198 -6.88 29.56 -22.52
C ASN A 198 -6.44 28.53 -21.48
N ALA A 199 -5.13 28.39 -21.25
CA ALA A 199 -4.62 27.43 -20.31
C ALA A 199 -5.13 27.69 -18.89
N ASN A 200 -5.32 26.61 -18.13
CA ASN A 200 -5.68 26.73 -16.73
C ASN A 200 -4.54 27.42 -15.95
N THR A 201 -4.85 28.56 -15.33
CA THR A 201 -3.91 29.33 -14.51
C THR A 201 -3.32 28.51 -13.37
N ASP A 202 -4.13 27.67 -12.73
CA ASP A 202 -3.70 26.83 -11.61
C ASP A 202 -2.69 25.77 -12.07
N GLU A 203 -2.94 25.16 -13.24
CA GLU A 203 -2.02 24.21 -13.86
C GLU A 203 -0.68 24.88 -14.19
N LYS A 204 -0.73 26.10 -14.75
CA LYS A 204 0.49 26.84 -15.07
C LYS A 204 1.30 27.16 -13.81
N ASN A 205 0.66 27.69 -12.77
CA ASN A 205 1.32 28.04 -11.51
C ASN A 205 1.92 26.80 -10.85
N ALA A 206 1.17 25.69 -10.82
CA ALA A 206 1.65 24.42 -10.29
C ALA A 206 2.88 23.91 -11.03
N LEU A 207 2.87 23.92 -12.37
CA LEU A 207 4.00 23.50 -13.20
C LEU A 207 5.24 24.39 -13.00
N GLU A 208 5.06 25.70 -12.83
CA GLU A 208 6.18 26.63 -12.59
C GLU A 208 6.82 26.38 -11.21
N LYS A 209 6.02 26.18 -10.17
CA LYS A 209 6.51 25.83 -8.82
C LYS A 209 7.22 24.48 -8.80
N VAL A 210 6.61 23.47 -9.41
CA VAL A 210 7.20 22.12 -9.50
C VAL A 210 8.51 22.16 -10.30
N SER A 211 8.54 22.86 -11.44
CA SER A 211 9.75 23.02 -12.24
C SER A 211 10.87 23.71 -11.46
N ALA A 212 10.57 24.71 -10.63
CA ALA A 212 11.58 25.38 -9.81
C ALA A 212 12.24 24.43 -8.80
N VAL A 213 11.47 23.55 -8.16
CA VAL A 213 11.98 22.56 -7.20
C VAL A 213 12.78 21.47 -7.92
N LEU A 214 12.28 20.94 -9.03
CA LEU A 214 12.97 19.91 -9.81
C LEU A 214 14.31 20.41 -10.39
N ASN A 215 14.43 21.69 -10.74
CA ASN A 215 15.69 22.30 -11.20
C ASN A 215 16.74 22.45 -10.09
N MET A 216 16.35 22.31 -8.82
CA MET A 216 17.26 22.27 -7.66
C MET A 216 17.57 20.83 -7.23
N ASP A 217 17.33 19.86 -8.11
CA ASP A 217 17.49 18.41 -7.83
C ASP A 217 16.63 17.92 -6.65
N GLN A 218 15.54 18.62 -6.35
CA GLN A 218 14.62 18.28 -5.26
C GLN A 218 13.36 17.60 -5.81
N PRO A 219 12.78 16.64 -5.06
CA PRO A 219 11.60 15.93 -5.51
C PRO A 219 10.35 16.83 -5.54
N ALA A 220 9.46 16.62 -6.51
CA ALA A 220 8.28 17.47 -6.72
C ALA A 220 7.38 17.59 -5.49
N ARG A 221 7.40 16.64 -4.55
CA ARG A 221 6.68 16.70 -3.26
C ARG A 221 7.03 17.90 -2.38
N GLN A 222 8.22 18.50 -2.54
CA GLN A 222 8.63 19.69 -1.78
C GLN A 222 8.00 20.98 -2.35
N ALA A 223 7.40 20.94 -3.55
CA ALA A 223 6.68 22.07 -4.09
C ALA A 223 5.38 22.33 -3.32
N ASP A 224 5.28 23.54 -2.74
CA ASP A 224 4.09 24.01 -2.02
C ASP A 224 2.97 24.40 -2.99
N LEU A 225 1.96 23.53 -3.08
CA LEU A 225 0.83 23.68 -3.99
C LEU A 225 -0.48 23.83 -3.22
N SER A 226 -1.36 24.70 -3.70
CA SER A 226 -2.74 24.76 -3.24
C SER A 226 -3.50 23.49 -3.63
N PRO A 227 -4.65 23.18 -3.00
CA PRO A 227 -5.46 22.03 -3.38
C PRO A 227 -5.95 22.05 -4.84
N GLU A 228 -6.17 23.24 -5.38
CA GLU A 228 -6.59 23.47 -6.77
C GLU A 228 -5.43 23.22 -7.74
N GLU A 229 -4.25 23.75 -7.40
CA GLU A 229 -2.98 23.50 -8.12
C GLU A 229 -2.66 22.00 -8.13
N GLU A 230 -2.74 21.32 -6.98
CA GLU A 230 -2.53 19.87 -6.85
C GLU A 230 -3.47 19.07 -7.75
N ALA A 231 -4.77 19.39 -7.72
CA ALA A 231 -5.78 18.70 -8.52
C ALA A 231 -5.52 18.87 -10.04
N SER A 232 -4.99 20.03 -10.45
CA SER A 232 -4.72 20.34 -11.85
C SER A 232 -3.60 19.48 -12.45
N ILE A 233 -2.55 19.19 -11.67
CA ILE A 233 -1.38 18.42 -12.14
C ILE A 233 -1.46 16.92 -11.81
N LYS A 234 -2.45 16.49 -11.02
CA LYS A 234 -2.61 15.08 -10.61
C LYS A 234 -2.60 14.10 -11.78
N SER A 235 -3.17 14.48 -12.92
CA SER A 235 -3.20 13.67 -14.15
C SER A 235 -1.83 13.41 -14.78
N LEU A 236 -0.81 14.21 -14.44
CA LEU A 236 0.56 14.02 -14.94
C LEU A 236 1.24 12.81 -14.31
N GLY A 237 0.78 12.34 -13.14
CA GLY A 237 1.36 11.18 -12.47
C GLY A 237 2.85 11.36 -12.19
N LEU A 238 3.23 12.51 -11.65
CA LEU A 238 4.63 12.83 -11.31
C LEU A 238 5.17 11.79 -10.32
N LEU A 239 6.34 11.24 -10.64
CA LEU A 239 6.99 10.18 -9.90
C LEU A 239 7.44 10.65 -8.51
N THR A 240 8.15 11.77 -8.48
CA THR A 240 8.74 12.38 -7.27
C THR A 240 7.71 13.07 -6.38
N ARG A 241 6.43 13.13 -6.80
CA ARG A 241 5.32 13.56 -5.95
C ARG A 241 4.64 12.40 -5.21
N LYS A 242 4.87 11.14 -5.62
CA LYS A 242 4.33 9.94 -4.94
C LYS A 242 5.01 9.70 -3.59
N PRO A 243 4.25 9.43 -2.51
CA PRO A 243 4.82 9.17 -1.20
C PRO A 243 5.82 7.99 -1.24
N MET A 244 6.87 8.08 -0.41
CA MET A 244 8.03 7.18 -0.51
C MET A 244 8.45 6.67 0.88
N ILE A 245 8.77 5.38 0.95
CA ILE A 245 9.43 4.73 2.09
C ILE A 245 10.78 4.22 1.61
N TYR A 246 11.83 4.46 2.37
CA TYR A 246 13.12 3.81 2.22
C TYR A 246 13.14 2.53 3.06
N ALA A 247 13.21 1.38 2.41
CA ALA A 247 13.45 0.09 3.04
C ALA A 247 14.96 -0.12 3.16
N ALA A 248 15.52 0.19 4.33
CA ALA A 248 16.92 0.02 4.63
C ALA A 248 17.20 -1.47 4.88
N ASN A 249 17.74 -2.16 3.87
CA ASN A 249 18.11 -3.57 3.95
C ASN A 249 19.43 -3.71 4.72
N VAL A 250 19.41 -4.38 5.88
CA VAL A 250 20.54 -4.56 6.78
C VAL A 250 20.85 -6.04 7.00
N ALA A 251 22.04 -6.33 7.53
CA ALA A 251 22.39 -7.67 7.98
C ALA A 251 21.63 -8.04 9.27
N ASP A 252 21.58 -9.34 9.58
CA ASP A 252 20.75 -9.90 10.64
C ASP A 252 21.01 -9.26 12.02
N GLY A 253 22.28 -9.03 12.35
CA GLY A 253 22.69 -8.43 13.64
C GLY A 253 22.28 -6.96 13.80
N ASP A 254 22.01 -6.27 12.70
CA ASP A 254 21.62 -4.86 12.67
C ASP A 254 20.10 -4.68 12.60
N LEU A 255 19.32 -5.77 12.48
CA LEU A 255 17.87 -5.67 12.27
C LEU A 255 17.14 -4.97 13.44
N ALA A 256 17.55 -5.26 14.68
CA ALA A 256 16.91 -4.70 15.87
C ALA A 256 17.28 -3.23 16.13
N THR A 257 18.52 -2.85 15.87
CA THR A 257 19.07 -1.53 16.28
C THR A 257 19.33 -0.59 15.11
N GLY A 258 19.49 -1.12 13.89
CA GLY A 258 20.04 -0.42 12.75
C GLY A 258 21.56 -0.25 12.86
N ASN A 259 22.11 0.54 11.95
CA ASN A 259 23.53 0.89 11.94
C ASN A 259 23.72 2.35 11.48
N GLU A 260 24.96 2.84 11.44
CA GLU A 260 25.29 4.22 11.04
C GLU A 260 24.73 4.58 9.66
N ARG A 261 24.73 3.61 8.72
CA ARG A 261 24.18 3.76 7.38
C ARG A 261 22.66 3.99 7.39
N VAL A 262 21.93 3.29 8.27
CA VAL A 262 20.50 3.52 8.48
C VAL A 262 20.25 4.91 9.04
N ASP A 263 21.07 5.39 9.98
CA ASP A 263 20.90 6.71 10.59
C ASP A 263 21.13 7.85 9.59
N GLN A 264 22.14 7.72 8.75
CA GLN A 264 22.36 8.64 7.62
C GLN A 264 21.13 8.67 6.70
N LEU A 265 20.58 7.50 6.35
CA LEU A 265 19.40 7.39 5.49
C LEU A 265 18.15 8.00 6.15
N ARG A 266 18.00 7.86 7.48
CA ARG A 266 16.92 8.51 8.25
C ARG A 266 17.00 10.03 8.18
N GLU A 267 18.21 10.59 8.26
CA GLU A 267 18.40 12.03 8.16
C GLU A 267 18.01 12.55 6.76
N MET A 268 18.44 11.89 5.70
CA MET A 268 18.05 12.20 4.32
C MET A 268 16.54 12.10 4.13
N ALA A 269 15.94 10.96 4.51
CA ALA A 269 14.51 10.73 4.35
C ALA A 269 13.67 11.80 5.07
N THR A 270 14.09 12.23 6.26
CA THR A 270 13.39 13.27 7.02
C THR A 270 13.39 14.61 6.28
N LYS A 271 14.48 14.98 5.61
CA LYS A 271 14.57 16.23 4.83
C LYS A 271 13.63 16.22 3.61
N GLU A 272 13.37 15.05 3.05
CA GLU A 272 12.52 14.89 1.87
C GLU A 272 11.05 14.55 2.19
N GLY A 273 10.71 14.38 3.47
CA GLY A 273 9.39 13.92 3.90
C GLY A 273 9.13 12.43 3.61
N GLY A 274 10.20 11.64 3.45
CA GLY A 274 10.17 10.18 3.38
C GLY A 274 10.22 9.54 4.76
N LYS A 275 9.93 8.24 4.81
CA LYS A 275 10.08 7.40 6.01
C LYS A 275 11.15 6.35 5.78
N VAL A 276 11.78 5.88 6.86
CA VAL A 276 12.72 4.74 6.79
C VAL A 276 12.17 3.57 7.60
N VAL A 277 12.17 2.39 6.99
CA VAL A 277 11.88 1.11 7.63
C VAL A 277 13.12 0.23 7.52
N VAL A 278 13.59 -0.29 8.64
CA VAL A 278 14.70 -1.25 8.65
C VAL A 278 14.14 -2.63 8.35
N VAL A 279 14.76 -3.33 7.40
CA VAL A 279 14.38 -4.68 6.97
C VAL A 279 15.65 -5.52 6.80
N SER A 280 15.55 -6.85 6.90
CA SER A 280 16.59 -7.75 6.42
C SER A 280 15.92 -8.71 5.43
N ALA A 281 16.27 -8.60 4.15
CA ALA A 281 15.72 -9.49 3.14
C ALA A 281 16.10 -10.96 3.41
N GLN A 282 17.27 -11.18 4.00
CA GLN A 282 17.77 -12.50 4.38
C GLN A 282 16.95 -13.12 5.52
N VAL A 283 16.84 -12.43 6.66
CA VAL A 283 16.02 -12.90 7.80
C VAL A 283 14.60 -13.20 7.35
N GLU A 284 14.02 -12.34 6.53
CA GLU A 284 12.64 -12.49 6.08
C GLU A 284 12.47 -13.67 5.12
N SER A 285 13.49 -13.99 4.31
CA SER A 285 13.51 -15.20 3.48
C SER A 285 13.64 -16.46 4.34
N GLU A 286 14.53 -16.46 5.33
CA GLU A 286 14.73 -17.60 6.23
C GLU A 286 13.45 -17.90 7.05
N LEU A 287 12.72 -16.85 7.46
CA LEU A 287 11.42 -17.00 8.13
C LEU A 287 10.36 -17.72 7.29
N VAL A 288 10.44 -17.66 5.96
CA VAL A 288 9.52 -18.39 5.08
C VAL A 288 9.75 -19.89 5.22
N ASP A 289 11.01 -20.31 5.23
CA ASP A 289 11.43 -21.71 5.26
C ASP A 289 11.31 -22.35 6.65
N LEU A 290 11.24 -21.54 7.70
CA LEU A 290 11.07 -21.99 9.07
C LEU A 290 9.62 -22.37 9.40
N GLU A 291 9.46 -23.41 10.21
CA GLU A 291 8.19 -23.82 10.79
C GLU A 291 7.66 -22.76 11.77
N PRO A 292 6.33 -22.59 11.93
CA PRO A 292 5.76 -21.53 12.77
C PRO A 292 6.26 -21.52 14.22
N GLU A 293 6.61 -22.69 14.77
CA GLU A 293 7.09 -22.85 16.14
C GLU A 293 8.53 -22.33 16.30
N ASP A 294 9.37 -22.41 15.25
CA ASP A 294 10.78 -22.03 15.28
C ASP A 294 11.00 -20.53 14.97
N ARG A 295 10.02 -19.90 14.30
CA ARG A 295 10.12 -18.48 13.89
C ARG A 295 10.29 -17.53 15.06
N GLU A 296 9.58 -17.79 16.15
CA GLU A 296 9.60 -16.90 17.32
C GLU A 296 10.95 -16.99 18.06
N ASP A 297 11.50 -18.19 18.21
CA ASP A 297 12.82 -18.41 18.81
C ASP A 297 13.93 -17.79 17.96
N PHE A 298 13.85 -17.92 16.63
CA PHE A 298 14.80 -17.31 15.70
C PHE A 298 14.80 -15.78 15.83
N LEU A 299 13.63 -15.14 15.79
CA LEU A 299 13.50 -13.69 15.93
C LEU A 299 13.97 -13.18 17.28
N GLN A 300 13.65 -13.91 18.36
CA GLN A 300 14.13 -13.57 19.70
C GLN A 300 15.67 -13.59 19.78
N SER A 301 16.33 -14.53 19.08
CA SER A 301 17.79 -14.58 19.02
C SER A 301 18.41 -13.35 18.36
N LEU A 302 17.67 -12.71 17.44
CA LEU A 302 18.04 -11.46 16.77
C LEU A 302 17.58 -10.20 17.54
N GLY A 303 16.88 -10.36 18.66
CA GLY A 303 16.35 -9.26 19.46
C GLY A 303 15.14 -8.56 18.82
N VAL A 304 14.42 -9.24 17.93
CA VAL A 304 13.25 -8.71 17.21
C VAL A 304 12.01 -9.50 17.62
N THR A 305 10.85 -8.84 17.67
CA THR A 305 9.58 -9.54 17.92
C THR A 305 8.89 -9.87 16.60
N MET A 306 8.00 -10.87 16.61
CA MET A 306 7.20 -11.20 15.42
C MET A 306 6.31 -10.02 14.95
N GLU A 307 5.96 -9.07 15.83
CA GLU A 307 5.21 -7.88 15.43
C GLU A 307 6.07 -6.78 14.81
N ASP A 308 7.37 -6.80 15.11
CA ASP A 308 8.37 -5.81 14.70
C ASP A 308 9.23 -6.29 13.54
N THR A 309 8.90 -7.43 12.91
CA THR A 309 9.61 -7.88 11.71
C THR A 309 9.54 -6.82 10.61
N GLY A 310 10.63 -6.72 9.86
CA GLY A 310 10.84 -5.67 8.86
C GLY A 310 9.72 -5.64 7.84
N LEU A 311 9.30 -6.78 7.32
CA LEU A 311 8.22 -6.86 6.33
C LEU A 311 6.86 -6.47 6.92
N ARG A 312 6.49 -6.94 8.12
CA ARG A 312 5.20 -6.57 8.72
C ARG A 312 5.14 -5.07 9.00
N LYS A 313 6.25 -4.50 9.48
CA LYS A 313 6.40 -3.06 9.67
C LYS A 313 6.30 -2.29 8.36
N LEU A 314 6.99 -2.76 7.31
CA LEU A 314 6.95 -2.17 5.98
C LEU A 314 5.53 -2.12 5.41
N VAL A 315 4.76 -3.21 5.53
CA VAL A 315 3.37 -3.27 5.05
C VAL A 315 2.48 -2.30 5.80
N ARG A 316 2.59 -2.23 7.13
CA ARG A 316 1.81 -1.27 7.95
C ARG A 316 2.15 0.17 7.57
N GLU A 317 3.43 0.49 7.45
CA GLU A 317 3.88 1.82 7.06
C GLU A 317 3.44 2.20 5.66
N ALA A 318 3.49 1.27 4.69
CA ALA A 318 2.98 1.48 3.33
C ALA A 318 1.46 1.71 3.32
N TYR A 319 0.71 0.94 4.10
CA TYR A 319 -0.73 1.11 4.26
C TYR A 319 -1.08 2.49 4.84
N ASP A 320 -0.36 2.92 5.88
CA ASP A 320 -0.52 4.23 6.49
C ASP A 320 -0.12 5.38 5.55
N LEU A 321 0.96 5.19 4.79
CA LEU A 321 1.51 6.15 3.83
C LEU A 321 0.52 6.43 2.69
N LEU A 322 -0.21 5.41 2.23
CA LEU A 322 -1.28 5.54 1.25
C LEU A 322 -2.54 6.23 1.82
N GLY A 323 -2.52 6.62 3.09
CA GLY A 323 -3.64 7.25 3.77
C GLY A 323 -4.80 6.29 3.97
N LEU A 324 -4.52 4.99 4.11
CA LEU A 324 -5.53 3.96 4.30
C LEU A 324 -5.83 3.73 5.78
N SER A 325 -7.05 3.27 6.04
CA SER A 325 -7.54 2.89 7.36
C SER A 325 -8.42 1.65 7.21
N THR A 326 -8.68 0.99 8.33
CA THR A 326 -9.41 -0.28 8.35
C THR A 326 -10.63 -0.16 9.22
N TYR A 327 -11.78 -0.62 8.72
CA TYR A 327 -12.94 -0.93 9.56
C TYR A 327 -13.22 -2.43 9.52
N PHE A 328 -13.95 -2.93 10.51
CA PHE A 328 -14.23 -4.36 10.64
C PHE A 328 -15.72 -4.65 10.58
N THR A 329 -16.05 -5.77 9.95
CA THR A 329 -17.33 -6.46 10.13
C THR A 329 -17.03 -7.81 10.76
N SER A 330 -17.71 -8.16 11.85
CA SER A 330 -17.41 -9.38 12.60
C SER A 330 -18.70 -10.04 13.07
N GLY A 331 -18.81 -11.34 12.81
CA GLY A 331 -19.92 -12.20 13.22
C GLY A 331 -19.51 -13.68 13.17
N GLU A 332 -20.44 -14.58 13.44
CA GLU A 332 -20.16 -16.04 13.51
C GLU A 332 -19.64 -16.60 12.18
N THR A 333 -20.08 -16.05 11.05
CA THR A 333 -19.64 -16.49 9.72
C THR A 333 -18.24 -16.00 9.37
N GLU A 334 -17.99 -14.70 9.49
CA GLU A 334 -16.71 -14.11 9.14
C GLU A 334 -16.35 -12.90 10.01
N THR A 335 -15.05 -12.71 10.21
CA THR A 335 -14.44 -11.47 10.67
C THR A 335 -13.57 -10.92 9.55
N ARG A 336 -13.92 -9.74 9.06
CA ARG A 336 -13.34 -9.13 7.87
C ARG A 336 -12.87 -7.71 8.13
N ALA A 337 -11.66 -7.42 7.67
CA ALA A 337 -11.10 -6.10 7.56
C ALA A 337 -11.40 -5.50 6.17
N TRP A 338 -11.85 -4.25 6.17
CA TRP A 338 -12.18 -3.49 4.98
C TRP A 338 -11.28 -2.26 4.87
N THR A 339 -10.62 -2.12 3.72
CA THR A 339 -9.74 -1.00 3.40
C THR A 339 -10.55 0.23 2.99
N ILE A 340 -10.33 1.37 3.64
CA ILE A 340 -10.93 2.67 3.33
C ILE A 340 -9.87 3.76 3.34
N LYS A 341 -10.11 4.92 2.71
CA LYS A 341 -9.23 6.08 2.94
C LYS A 341 -9.58 6.78 4.25
N LYS A 342 -8.55 7.29 4.93
CA LYS A 342 -8.70 8.16 6.10
C LYS A 342 -9.63 9.33 5.76
N GLY A 343 -10.63 9.57 6.61
CA GLY A 343 -11.62 10.64 6.44
C GLY A 343 -12.90 10.25 5.67
N TRP A 344 -13.03 9.02 5.17
CA TRP A 344 -14.28 8.55 4.57
C TRP A 344 -15.45 8.56 5.57
N LYS A 345 -16.64 8.95 5.09
CA LYS A 345 -17.89 8.86 5.86
C LYS A 345 -18.49 7.46 5.74
N ALA A 346 -19.36 7.10 6.69
CA ALA A 346 -20.01 5.78 6.70
C ALA A 346 -20.67 5.36 5.37
N PRO A 347 -21.39 6.25 4.63
CA PRO A 347 -21.94 5.86 3.32
C PRO A 347 -20.88 5.54 2.25
N GLN A 348 -19.70 6.16 2.34
CA GLN A 348 -18.58 5.89 1.41
C GLN A 348 -17.85 4.61 1.79
N ALA A 349 -17.73 4.31 3.08
CA ALA A 349 -17.11 3.09 3.56
C ALA A 349 -17.97 1.83 3.32
N ALA A 350 -19.29 2.00 3.27
CA ALA A 350 -20.25 0.91 3.07
C ALA A 350 -20.49 0.53 1.60
N GLY A 351 -20.18 1.43 0.65
CA GLY A 351 -20.33 1.20 -0.79
C GLY A 351 -19.08 0.59 -1.40
#